data_AF-A0A813IKP2-F1
#
_entry.id   AF-A0A813IKP2-F1
#
_cell.length_a   1.000
_cell.length_b   1.000
_cell.length_c   1.000
_cell.angle_alpha   90.00
_cell.angle_beta   90.00
_cell.angle_gamma   90.00
#
_symmetry.space_group_name_H-M   'P 1'
#
loop_
_entity.id
_entity.type
_entity.pdbx_description
1 polymer ?
#
loop_
_entity_poly.entity_id
_entity_poly.type
_entity_poly.pdbx_seq_one_letter_code
_entity_poly.pdbx_strand_id
1 'polypeptide(L)'
;AIDAEILKSFEYWLGVKNLPQDSFLRRQIRLSEDRFVPIRVFTTFNRLKVWCHDVCRIAGVLRRSAVLEVRGEGVDAEVRALEDFSVRPHEDEQM
;
A
#
# COMPACT_ATOMS: atom_id res chain seq x y z
N ALA A 1 2.33 5.69 18.93
CA ALA A 1 0.96 5.94 18.45
C ALA A 1 0.64 4.93 17.37
N ILE A 2 -0.56 4.33 17.39
CA ILE A 2 -0.97 3.31 16.40
C ILE A 2 -0.89 3.88 14.97
N ASP A 3 -1.15 5.17 14.81
CA ASP A 3 -1.08 5.85 13.52
C ASP A 3 0.32 5.74 12.86
N ALA A 4 1.40 5.81 13.65
CA ALA A 4 2.76 5.65 13.14
C ALA A 4 3.09 4.19 12.77
N GLU A 5 2.53 3.21 13.48
CA GLU A 5 2.69 1.80 13.14
C GLU A 5 1.94 1.41 11.87
N ILE A 6 0.76 2.02 11.65
CA ILE A 6 0.00 1.90 10.40
C ILE A 6 0.86 2.41 9.24
N LEU A 7 1.37 3.64 9.32
CA LEU A 7 2.24 4.23 8.30
C LEU A 7 3.42 3.31 7.97
N LYS A 8 4.20 2.94 8.99
CA LYS A 8 5.37 2.08 8.85
C LYS A 8 5.03 0.72 8.22
N SER A 9 3.86 0.17 8.51
CA SER A 9 3.42 -1.10 7.93
C SER A 9 3.07 -0.96 6.44
N PHE A 10 2.39 0.11 6.05
CA PHE A 10 2.13 0.37 4.63
C PHE A 10 3.40 0.70 3.86
N GLU A 11 4.30 1.51 4.42
CA GLU A 11 5.62 1.78 3.85
C GLU A 11 6.43 0.49 3.69
N TYR A 12 6.33 -0.43 4.64
CA TYR A 12 6.97 -1.74 4.53
C TYR A 12 6.33 -2.59 3.42
N TRP A 13 4.99 -2.68 3.37
CA TRP A 13 4.26 -3.48 2.38
C TRP A 13 4.45 -2.99 0.95
N LEU A 14 4.46 -1.67 0.78
CA LEU A 14 4.66 -0.96 -0.47
C LEU A 14 6.12 -0.54 -0.68
N GLY A 15 7.05 -1.07 0.11
CA GLY A 15 8.48 -0.78 -0.03
C GLY A 15 9.25 -1.87 -0.77
N VAL A 16 10.53 -1.60 -1.06
CA VAL A 16 11.48 -2.51 -1.74
C VAL A 16 11.58 -3.91 -1.14
N LYS A 17 11.30 -4.07 0.16
CA LYS A 17 11.45 -5.36 0.84
C LYS A 17 10.26 -6.29 0.59
N ASN A 18 9.04 -5.76 0.52
CA ASN A 18 7.84 -6.57 0.46
C ASN A 18 7.26 -6.66 -0.96
N LEU A 19 7.20 -5.55 -1.69
CA LEU A 19 6.60 -5.51 -3.04
C LEU A 19 7.13 -6.58 -4.03
N PRO A 20 8.45 -6.81 -4.15
CA PRO A 20 8.94 -7.81 -5.09
C PRO A 20 8.64 -9.24 -4.64
N GLN A 21 8.44 -9.50 -3.35
CA GLN A 21 8.12 -10.82 -2.81
C GLN A 21 6.61 -11.08 -2.75
N ASP A 22 5.81 -10.03 -2.58
CA ASP A 22 4.37 -10.10 -2.39
C ASP A 22 3.62 -10.13 -3.73
N SER A 23 3.40 -11.35 -4.23
CA SER A 23 2.67 -11.59 -5.48
C SER A 23 1.23 -11.05 -5.45
N PHE A 24 0.63 -10.89 -4.27
CA PHE A 24 -0.74 -10.40 -4.13
C PHE A 24 -0.80 -8.89 -4.38
N LEU A 25 0.00 -8.09 -3.65
CA LEU A 25 0.08 -6.64 -3.88
C LEU A 25 0.56 -6.33 -5.29
N ARG A 26 1.56 -7.05 -5.80
CA ARG A 26 2.05 -6.87 -7.17
C ARG A 26 0.98 -7.16 -8.22
N ARG A 27 0.06 -8.09 -7.96
CA ARG A 27 -1.10 -8.34 -8.82
C ARG A 27 -2.13 -7.22 -8.74
N GLN A 28 -2.42 -6.70 -7.55
CA GLN A 28 -3.35 -5.57 -7.36
C GLN A 28 -2.82 -4.30 -8.06
N ILE A 29 -1.53 -4.00 -7.90
CA ILE A 29 -0.88 -2.87 -8.57
C ILE A 29 -0.91 -3.01 -10.09
N ARG A 30 -0.81 -4.23 -10.62
CA ARG A 30 -0.91 -4.50 -12.08
C ARG A 30 -2.34 -4.59 -12.60
N LEU A 31 -3.32 -4.76 -11.73
CA LEU A 31 -4.73 -4.75 -12.11
C LEU A 31 -5.20 -3.31 -12.40
N SER A 32 -4.62 -2.34 -11.70
CA SER A 32 -4.89 -0.91 -11.89
C SER A 32 -3.80 -0.26 -12.74
N GLU A 33 -4.16 0.37 -13.86
CA GLU A 33 -3.19 1.07 -14.72
C GLU A 33 -2.42 2.17 -13.95
N ASP A 34 -3.10 2.82 -13.00
CA ASP A 34 -2.55 3.88 -12.15
C ASP A 34 -1.75 3.37 -10.93
N ARG A 35 -1.59 2.05 -10.76
CA ARG A 35 -0.88 1.41 -9.63
C ARG A 35 -1.50 1.65 -8.24
N PHE A 36 -2.76 2.09 -8.19
CA PHE A 36 -3.51 2.25 -6.95
C PHE A 36 -4.06 0.92 -6.44
N VAL A 37 -3.96 0.72 -5.12
CA VAL A 37 -4.51 -0.44 -4.42
C VAL A 37 -5.58 0.03 -3.44
N PRO A 38 -6.82 -0.48 -3.51
CA PRO A 38 -7.87 -0.08 -2.59
C PRO A 38 -7.50 -0.44 -1.14
N ILE A 39 -7.73 0.47 -0.18
CA ILE A 39 -7.49 0.20 1.26
C ILE A 39 -8.26 -1.04 1.72
N ARG A 40 -9.42 -1.33 1.11
CA ARG A 40 -10.19 -2.55 1.33
C ARG A 40 -9.38 -3.83 1.14
N VAL A 41 -8.43 -3.85 0.20
CA VAL A 41 -7.51 -4.98 0.01
C VAL A 41 -6.68 -5.19 1.28
N PHE A 42 -6.18 -4.13 1.88
CA PHE A 42 -5.39 -4.19 3.10
C PHE A 42 -6.20 -4.64 4.31
N THR A 43 -7.52 -4.44 4.33
CA THR A 43 -8.40 -4.91 5.43
C THR A 43 -8.40 -6.43 5.57
N THR A 44 -8.01 -7.16 4.52
CA THR A 44 -7.86 -8.62 4.57
C THR A 44 -6.62 -9.08 5.34
N PHE A 45 -5.62 -8.21 5.51
CA PHE A 45 -4.36 -8.54 6.20
C PHE A 45 -4.58 -8.62 7.71
N ASN A 46 -4.08 -9.68 8.35
CA ASN A 46 -4.22 -9.87 9.80
C ASN A 46 -3.67 -8.70 10.63
N ARG A 47 -2.60 -8.05 10.18
CA ARG A 47 -2.07 -6.84 10.85
C ARG A 47 -3.06 -5.67 10.83
N LEU A 48 -3.73 -5.44 9.70
CA LEU A 48 -4.72 -4.37 9.62
C LEU A 48 -5.94 -4.69 10.47
N LYS A 49 -6.38 -5.95 10.52
CA LYS A 49 -7.50 -6.40 11.37
C LYS A 49 -7.28 -6.14 12.85
N VAL A 50 -6.03 -6.21 13.34
CA VAL A 50 -5.70 -5.97 14.75
C VAL A 50 -5.81 -4.48 15.11
N TRP A 51 -5.48 -3.59 14.18
CA TRP A 51 -5.46 -2.14 14.43
C TRP A 51 -6.69 -1.40 13.94
N CYS A 52 -7.43 -1.97 13.00
CA CYS A 52 -8.42 -1.25 12.21
C CYS A 52 -9.85 -1.70 12.51
N HIS A 53 -10.57 -0.89 13.28
CA HIS A 53 -12.03 -0.82 13.22
C HIS A 53 -12.51 0.27 12.24
N ASP A 54 -11.69 1.28 11.95
CA ASP A 54 -12.07 2.46 11.15
C ASP A 54 -11.16 2.69 9.93
N VAL A 55 -11.65 2.31 8.75
CA VAL A 55 -10.95 2.49 7.47
C VAL A 55 -10.73 3.98 7.15
N CYS A 56 -11.69 4.84 7.52
CA CYS A 56 -11.57 6.29 7.38
C CYS A 56 -10.35 6.85 8.14
N ARG A 57 -10.07 6.30 9.33
CA ARG A 57 -8.90 6.73 10.12
C ARG A 57 -7.61 6.35 9.42
N ILE A 58 -7.53 5.15 8.84
CA ILE A 58 -6.36 4.72 8.08
C ILE A 58 -6.13 5.63 6.88
N ALA A 59 -7.15 5.91 6.07
CA ALA A 59 -7.01 6.80 4.93
C ALA A 59 -6.47 8.18 5.32
N GLY A 60 -6.99 8.74 6.43
CA GLY A 60 -6.53 10.02 6.97
C GLY A 60 -5.09 9.97 7.47
N VAL A 61 -4.67 8.87 8.11
CA VAL A 61 -3.29 8.68 8.57
C VAL A 61 -2.33 8.53 7.39
N LEU A 62 -2.69 7.71 6.40
CA LEU A 62 -1.89 7.48 5.20
C LEU A 62 -1.65 8.77 4.40
N ARG A 63 -2.64 9.67 4.35
CA ARG A 63 -2.49 11.02 3.76
C ARG A 63 -1.43 11.90 4.43
N ARG A 64 -1.04 11.60 5.66
CA ARG A 64 0.04 12.31 6.36
C ARG A 64 1.42 11.79 5.98
N SER A 65 1.50 10.67 5.27
CA SER A 65 2.76 10.11 4.78
C SER A 65 3.31 10.94 3.63
N ALA A 66 4.63 11.10 3.58
CA ALA A 66 5.32 11.77 2.48
C ALA A 66 5.68 10.83 1.31
N VAL A 67 5.61 9.51 1.52
CA VAL A 67 6.03 8.48 0.54
C VAL A 67 4.86 7.70 -0.07
N LEU A 68 3.65 7.89 0.48
CA LEU A 68 2.43 7.24 0.03
C LEU A 68 1.46 8.28 -0.50
N GLU A 69 0.80 7.95 -1.60
CA GLU A 69 -0.26 8.77 -2.15
C GLU A 69 -1.60 8.07 -1.98
N VAL A 70 -2.56 8.80 -1.41
CA VAL A 70 -3.92 8.31 -1.17
C VAL A 70 -4.91 9.06 -2.04
N ARG A 71 -5.67 8.32 -2.83
CA ARG A 71 -6.73 8.81 -3.69
C ARG A 71 -8.09 8.45 -3.08
N GLY A 72 -9.03 9.39 -3.09
CA GLY A 72 -10.35 9.19 -2.50
C GLY A 72 -10.39 9.32 -0.97
N GLU A 73 -11.50 8.90 -0.37
CA GLU A 73 -11.75 8.98 1.07
C GLU A 73 -12.58 7.77 1.55
N GLY A 74 -12.36 7.33 2.79
CA GLY A 74 -13.15 6.27 3.41
C GLY A 74 -12.80 4.85 2.95
N VAL A 75 -13.82 4.03 2.72
CA VAL A 75 -13.66 2.59 2.37
C VAL A 75 -13.20 2.38 0.93
N ASP A 76 -13.55 3.31 0.04
CA ASP A 76 -13.16 3.33 -1.37
C ASP A 76 -11.86 4.11 -1.60
N ALA A 77 -11.18 4.55 -0.54
CA ALA A 77 -9.87 5.16 -0.67
C ALA A 77 -8.86 4.13 -1.20
N GLU A 78 -7.97 4.59 -2.05
CA GLU A 78 -6.94 3.81 -2.70
C GLU A 78 -5.58 4.40 -2.35
N VAL A 79 -4.57 3.55 -2.19
CA VAL A 79 -3.22 3.97 -1.85
C VAL A 79 -2.22 3.42 -2.86
N ARG A 80 -1.22 4.23 -3.20
CA ARG A 80 -0.04 3.81 -3.96
C ARG A 80 1.22 4.31 -3.28
N ALA A 81 2.35 3.64 -3.51
CA ALA A 81 3.65 4.24 -3.24
C ALA A 81 3.98 5.26 -4.33
N LEU A 82 4.59 6.38 -3.93
CA LEU A 82 5.11 7.37 -4.87
C LEU A 82 6.30 6.81 -5.66
N GLU A 83 7.15 6.04 -5.00
CA GLU A 83 8.24 5.29 -5.65
C GLU A 83 7.75 3.89 -6.06
N ASP A 84 8.01 3.51 -7.31
CA ASP A 84 7.67 2.18 -7.77
C ASP A 84 8.76 1.17 -7.38
N PHE A 85 8.48 0.40 -6.33
CA PHE A 85 9.35 -0.72 -5.94
C PHE A 85 8.81 -2.07 -6.43
N SER A 86 7.86 -2.04 -7.37
CA SER A 86 7.29 -3.24 -7.99
C SER A 86 8.22 -3.89 -9.03
N VAL A 87 9.19 -3.12 -9.53
CA VAL A 87 10.19 -3.58 -10.49
C VAL A 87 11.29 -4.31 -9.72
N ARG A 88 11.54 -5.57 -10.08
CA ARG A 88 12.71 -6.28 -9.56
C ARG A 88 13.92 -5.74 -10.33
N PRO A 89 15.02 -5.37 -9.66
CA PRO A 89 16.22 -4.86 -10.34
C PRO A 89 16.83 -5.85 -11.34
N HIS A 90 16.39 -7.12 -11.35
CA HIS A 90 16.88 -8.15 -12.27
C HIS A 90 15.91 -8.50 -13.42
N GLU A 91 14.76 -7.83 -13.56
CA GLU A 91 13.86 -8.01 -14.72
C GLU A 91 14.09 -6.96 -15.83
N ASP A 92 14.79 -5.86 -15.54
CA ASP A 92 14.98 -4.74 -16.49
C ASP A 92 16.18 -4.92 -17.44
N GLU A 93 16.98 -5.98 -17.25
CA GLU A 93 18.24 -6.18 -17.98
C GLU A 93 18.11 -7.05 -19.25
N GLN A 94 16.89 -7.30 -19.75
CA GLN A 94 16.66 -7.97 -21.03
C GLN A 94 15.75 -7.15 -21.94
N MET A 95 16.29 -6.05 -22.48
CA MET A 95 15.83 -5.46 -23.74
C MET A 95 17.02 -5.24 -24.67
#